data_AF-A0A8R1TYU9-F1
#
_entry.id   AF-A0A8R1TYU9-F1
#
_cell.length_a   1.000
_cell.length_b   1.000
_cell.length_c   1.000
_cell.angle_alpha   90.00
_cell.angle_beta   90.00
_cell.angle_gamma   90.00
#
_symmetry.space_group_name_H-M   'P 1'
#
loop_
_entity.id
_entity.type
_entity.pdbx_description
1 polymer ?
#
loop_
_entity_poly.entity_id
_entity_poly.type
_entity_poly.pdbx_seq_one_letter_code
_entity_poly.pdbx_strand_id
1 'polypeptide(L)'
;MMECYCIEAIRLLVLLWIVHCFEKTETGQWQNCPTFYAELFGNSNPRQIMQNFHKSQLNNTEMMLVTDTLRIRLELLDCSCYDRNIEQPELSRSLVPQSTEREIISRPILTFLKFNRHNFLYPLYYSLK
;
A
#
# COMPACT_ATOMS: atom_id res chain seq x y z
N MET A 1 18.87 -14.63 2.44
CA MET A 1 19.77 -13.56 1.95
C MET A 1 19.13 -12.81 0.78
N MET A 2 18.61 -13.50 -0.25
CA MET A 2 17.94 -12.85 -1.39
C MET A 2 16.70 -12.02 -1.01
N GLU A 3 15.85 -12.53 -0.11
CA GLU A 3 14.64 -11.83 0.33
C GLU A 3 14.95 -10.44 0.92
N CYS A 4 16.00 -10.32 1.73
CA CYS A 4 16.43 -9.03 2.27
C CYS A 4 16.85 -8.07 1.16
N TYR A 5 17.57 -8.53 0.14
CA TYR A 5 17.93 -7.69 -1.00
C TYR A 5 16.71 -7.25 -1.81
N CYS A 6 15.71 -8.13 -1.98
CA CYS A 6 14.45 -7.76 -2.61
C CYS A 6 13.70 -6.68 -1.80
N ILE A 7 13.66 -6.81 -0.47
CA ILE A 7 13.03 -5.82 0.42
C ILE A 7 13.75 -4.46 0.32
N GLU A 8 15.08 -4.44 0.35
CA GLU A 8 15.86 -3.20 0.21
C GLU A 8 15.73 -2.58 -1.20
N ALA A 9 15.63 -3.41 -2.25
CA ALA A 9 15.35 -2.92 -3.60
C ALA A 9 13.97 -2.26 -3.69
N ILE A 10 12.93 -2.86 -3.09
CA ILE A 10 11.60 -2.26 -3.02
C ILE A 10 11.64 -0.95 -2.24
N ARG A 11 12.33 -0.90 -1.09
CA ARG A 11 12.50 0.33 -0.31
C ARG A 11 13.17 1.44 -1.11
N LEU A 12 14.21 1.11 -1.88
CA LEU A 12 14.89 2.06 -2.75
C LEU A 12 13.97 2.57 -3.87
N LEU A 13 13.20 1.69 -4.51
CA LEU A 13 12.23 2.09 -5.54
C LEU A 13 11.17 3.04 -4.98
N VAL A 14 10.67 2.75 -3.77
CA VAL A 14 9.69 3.62 -3.09
C VAL A 14 10.30 4.97 -2.74
N LEU A 15 11.54 5.01 -2.25
CA LEU A 15 12.27 6.25 -1.99
C LEU A 15 12.37 7.11 -3.26
N LEU A 16 12.82 6.52 -4.36
CA LEU A 16 12.96 7.22 -5.65
C LEU A 16 11.61 7.77 -6.13
N TRP A 17 10.54 6.98 -5.97
CA TRP A 17 9.19 7.40 -6.31
C TRP A 17 8.71 8.58 -5.45
N ILE A 18 8.90 8.51 -4.13
CA ILE A 18 8.55 9.61 -3.21
C ILE A 18 9.28 10.90 -3.59
N VAL A 19 10.58 10.83 -3.84
CA VAL A 19 11.38 12.01 -4.24
C VAL A 19 10.86 12.59 -5.55
N HIS A 20 10.60 11.75 -6.55
CA HIS A 20 10.02 12.17 -7.83
C HIS A 20 8.68 12.88 -7.65
N CYS A 21 7.76 12.29 -6.88
CA CYS A 21 6.45 12.85 -6.57
C CYS A 21 6.56 14.18 -5.80
N PHE A 22 7.50 14.28 -4.86
CA PHE A 22 7.75 15.50 -4.10
C PHE A 22 8.23 16.63 -5.01
N GLU A 23 9.24 16.38 -5.86
CA GLU A 23 9.74 17.36 -6.83
C GLU A 23 8.65 17.83 -7.79
N LYS A 24 7.83 16.91 -8.29
CA LYS A 24 6.69 17.22 -9.17
C LYS A 24 5.62 18.07 -8.47
N THR A 25 5.40 17.86 -7.17
CA THR A 25 4.47 18.63 -6.35
C THR A 25 5.01 20.05 -6.10
N GLU A 26 6.26 20.16 -5.64
CA GLU A 26 6.91 21.44 -5.30
C GLU A 26 7.10 22.35 -6.52
N THR A 27 7.41 21.77 -7.69
CA THR A 27 7.59 22.53 -8.94
C THR A 27 6.28 22.94 -9.59
N GLY A 28 5.12 22.50 -9.06
CA GLY A 28 3.80 22.72 -9.68
C GLY A 28 3.63 22.05 -11.04
N GLN A 29 4.56 21.17 -11.44
CA GLN A 29 4.48 20.45 -12.71
C GLN A 29 3.43 19.34 -12.69
N TRP A 30 2.98 18.94 -11.50
CA TRP A 30 1.94 17.93 -11.35
C TRP A 30 0.54 18.54 -11.46
N GLN A 31 0.09 18.76 -12.70
CA GLN A 31 -1.19 19.44 -13.01
C GLN A 31 -2.42 18.80 -12.33
N ASN A 32 -2.39 17.50 -12.08
CA ASN A 32 -3.43 16.76 -11.35
C ASN A 32 -2.77 15.94 -10.23
N CYS A 33 -2.12 16.61 -9.28
CA CYS A 33 -1.52 15.93 -8.11
C CYS A 33 -2.63 15.18 -7.34
N PRO A 34 -2.52 13.86 -7.14
CA PRO A 34 -3.49 13.11 -6.35
C PRO A 34 -3.57 13.68 -4.93
N THR A 35 -4.78 13.79 -4.38
CA THR A 35 -5.04 14.33 -3.03
C THR A 35 -4.15 13.69 -1.97
N PHE A 36 -3.89 12.39 -2.10
CA PHE A 36 -2.97 11.65 -1.25
C PHE A 36 -1.57 12.29 -1.16
N TYR A 37 -0.96 12.67 -2.28
CA TYR A 37 0.38 13.27 -2.30
C TYR A 37 0.35 14.72 -1.80
N ALA A 38 -0.70 15.48 -2.11
CA ALA A 38 -0.87 16.83 -1.58
C ALA A 38 -0.95 16.83 -0.03
N GLU A 39 -1.73 15.91 0.55
CA GLU A 39 -1.85 15.76 2.00
C GLU A 39 -0.56 15.21 2.64
N LEU A 40 0.09 14.25 1.98
CA LEU A 40 1.33 13.65 2.45
C LEU A 40 2.46 14.70 2.54
N PHE A 41 2.66 15.46 1.47
CA PHE A 41 3.74 16.44 1.39
C PHE A 41 3.44 17.75 2.10
N GLY A 42 2.16 18.07 2.34
CA GLY A 42 1.77 19.17 3.23
C GLY A 42 2.21 18.97 4.69
N ASN A 43 2.40 17.72 5.12
CA ASN A 43 2.75 17.38 6.51
C ASN A 43 4.14 16.76 6.68
N SER A 44 4.80 16.32 5.61
CA SER A 44 6.06 15.58 5.69
C SER A 44 6.90 15.70 4.43
N ASN A 45 8.21 15.80 4.59
CA ASN A 45 9.15 15.71 3.47
C ASN A 45 9.62 14.26 3.23
N PRO A 46 10.25 13.95 2.08
CA PRO A 46 10.74 12.61 1.78
C PRO A 46 11.63 11.99 2.87
N ARG A 47 12.49 12.80 3.52
CA ARG A 47 13.37 12.31 4.60
C ARG A 47 12.57 11.84 5.81
N GLN A 48 11.53 12.56 6.22
CA GLN A 48 10.66 12.19 7.34
C GLN A 48 9.85 10.93 7.04
N ILE A 49 9.34 10.81 5.82
CA ILE A 49 8.59 9.62 5.39
C ILE A 49 9.48 8.38 5.46
N MET A 50 10.72 8.48 4.97
CA MET A 50 11.66 7.35 4.88
C MET A 50 12.16 6.85 6.23
N GLN A 51 12.19 7.69 7.26
CA GLN A 51 12.50 7.25 8.62
C GLN A 51 11.51 6.19 9.12
N ASN A 52 10.27 6.20 8.64
CA ASN A 52 9.27 5.20 9.02
C ASN A 52 9.41 3.88 8.24
N PHE A 53 9.87 3.92 6.99
CA PHE A 53 10.01 2.73 6.12
C PHE A 53 11.01 1.67 6.62
N HIS A 54 11.94 2.04 7.52
CA HIS A 54 12.86 1.10 8.15
C HIS A 54 12.20 0.23 9.22
N LYS A 55 10.98 0.58 9.66
CA LYS A 55 10.19 -0.24 10.58
C LYS A 55 9.78 -1.55 9.90
N SER A 56 9.54 -2.59 10.70
CA SER A 56 9.11 -3.90 10.20
C SER A 56 7.66 -3.93 9.72
N GLN A 57 6.87 -2.92 10.06
CA GLN A 57 5.43 -2.87 9.82
C GLN A 57 5.09 -1.62 9.01
N LEU A 58 4.45 -1.82 7.86
CA LEU A 58 3.97 -0.74 7.03
C LEU A 58 2.61 -0.24 7.53
N ASN A 59 2.48 1.05 7.74
CA ASN A 59 1.19 1.71 7.97
C ASN A 59 0.44 1.97 6.66
N ASN A 60 -0.77 2.53 6.73
CA ASN A 60 -1.61 2.77 5.54
C ASN A 60 -0.91 3.68 4.50
N THR A 61 -0.20 4.72 4.95
CA THR A 61 0.56 5.62 4.06
C THR A 61 1.68 4.88 3.34
N GLU A 62 2.41 4.02 4.06
CA GLU A 62 3.51 3.24 3.50
C GLU A 62 3.00 2.17 2.52
N MET A 63 1.87 1.53 2.83
CA MET A 63 1.19 0.61 1.89
C MET A 63 0.71 1.34 0.63
N MET A 64 0.15 2.54 0.75
CA MET A 64 -0.23 3.39 -0.39
C MET A 64 0.98 3.69 -1.28
N LEU A 65 2.11 4.08 -0.68
CA LEU A 65 3.34 4.38 -1.41
C LEU A 65 3.92 3.15 -2.12
N VAL A 66 3.92 1.98 -1.46
CA VAL A 66 4.38 0.71 -2.08
C VAL A 66 3.48 0.32 -3.24
N THR A 67 2.17 0.35 -3.06
CA THR A 67 1.21 -0.05 -4.11
C THR A 67 1.26 0.87 -5.32
N ASP A 68 1.43 2.17 -5.09
CA ASP A 68 1.59 3.13 -6.17
C ASP A 68 2.91 2.96 -6.92
N THR A 69 4.02 2.81 -6.18
CA THR A 69 5.36 2.55 -6.75
C THR A 69 5.36 1.30 -7.63
N LEU A 70 4.75 0.20 -7.16
CA LEU A 70 4.72 -1.08 -7.87
C LEU A 70 3.58 -1.18 -8.89
N ARG A 71 2.73 -0.16 -9.01
CA ARG A 71 1.55 -0.14 -9.89
C ARG A 71 0.64 -1.35 -9.70
N ILE A 72 0.39 -1.71 -8.46
CA ILE A 72 -0.53 -2.79 -8.06
C ILE A 72 -1.64 -2.24 -7.16
N ARG A 73 -2.62 -3.07 -6.85
CA ARG A 73 -3.60 -2.84 -5.78
C ARG A 73 -3.50 -3.99 -4.79
N LEU A 74 -3.61 -3.67 -3.51
CA LEU A 74 -3.76 -4.67 -2.46
C LEU A 74 -5.23 -4.79 -2.10
N GLU A 75 -5.75 -6.01 -2.17
CA GLU A 75 -7.02 -6.36 -1.57
C GLU A 75 -6.76 -7.02 -0.23
N LEU A 76 -7.25 -6.40 0.85
CA LEU A 76 -7.10 -6.91 2.20
C LEU A 76 -8.45 -7.44 2.68
N LEU A 77 -8.46 -8.74 2.96
CA LEU A 77 -9.59 -9.45 3.54
C LEU A 77 -9.33 -9.59 5.04
N ASP A 78 -10.07 -8.85 5.87
CA ASP A 78 -9.86 -8.79 7.31
C ASP A 78 -10.52 -9.97 8.01
N CYS A 79 -9.70 -10.91 8.45
CA CYS A 79 -10.10 -12.08 9.24
C CYS A 79 -9.86 -11.87 10.74
N SER A 80 -9.41 -10.68 11.17
CA SER A 80 -9.08 -10.41 12.58
C SER A 80 -10.33 -10.21 13.45
N CYS A 81 -11.49 -9.97 12.83
CA CYS A 81 -12.78 -9.83 13.49
C CYS A 81 -13.37 -11.20 13.86
N TYR A 82 -12.91 -11.76 14.99
CA TYR A 82 -13.72 -12.70 15.78
C TYR A 82 -14.60 -11.91 16.74
N ASP A 83 -15.56 -11.14 16.23
CA ASP A 83 -16.66 -10.72 17.11
C ASP A 83 -17.60 -11.92 17.24
N ARG A 84 -17.55 -12.57 18.40
CA ARG A 84 -18.33 -13.79 18.69
C ARG A 84 -19.84 -13.53 18.71
N ASN A 85 -20.27 -12.27 18.62
CA ASN A 85 -21.66 -11.85 18.73
C ASN A 85 -22.33 -11.53 17.38
N ILE A 86 -21.65 -11.72 16.24
CA ILE A 86 -22.23 -11.48 14.92
C ILE A 86 -22.76 -12.81 14.35
N GLU A 87 -24.07 -12.91 14.17
CA GLU A 87 -24.75 -14.11 13.63
C GLU A 87 -24.31 -14.47 12.20
N GLN A 88 -23.76 -13.51 11.45
CA GLN A 88 -23.15 -13.72 10.13
C GLN A 88 -21.85 -12.90 10.04
N PRO A 89 -20.67 -13.51 10.22
CA PRO A 89 -19.41 -12.79 10.07
C PRO A 89 -19.24 -12.36 8.61
N GLU A 90 -19.48 -11.08 8.32
CA GLU A 90 -19.12 -10.49 7.02
C GLU A 90 -17.62 -10.23 6.98
N LEU A 91 -16.95 -10.81 6.00
CA LEU A 91 -15.53 -10.60 5.77
C LEU A 91 -15.31 -9.16 5.29
N SER A 92 -14.73 -8.30 6.14
CA SER A 92 -14.44 -6.92 5.77
C SER A 92 -13.36 -6.88 4.68
N ARG A 93 -13.68 -6.25 3.56
CA ARG A 93 -12.80 -6.10 2.40
C ARG A 93 -12.38 -4.65 2.26
N SER A 94 -11.08 -4.41 2.12
CA SER A 94 -10.54 -3.09 1.80
C SER A 94 -9.56 -3.16 0.64
N LEU A 95 -9.43 -2.06 -0.10
CA LEU A 95 -8.53 -1.93 -1.24
C LEU A 95 -7.53 -0.81 -0.97
N VAL A 96 -6.27 -1.01 -1.36
CA VAL A 96 -5.21 -0.01 -1.28
C VAL A 96 -4.53 0.09 -2.65
N PRO A 97 -4.58 1.24 -3.34
CA PRO A 97 -5.39 2.42 -3.05
C PRO A 97 -6.90 2.20 -3.21
N GLN A 98 -7.69 3.03 -2.51
CA GLN A 98 -9.16 3.04 -2.61
C GLN A 98 -9.70 3.80 -3.83
N SER A 99 -8.85 4.61 -4.50
CA SER A 99 -9.28 5.44 -5.64
C SER A 99 -9.84 4.59 -6.78
N THR A 100 -10.86 5.13 -7.43
CA THR A 100 -11.64 4.50 -8.52
C THR A 100 -11.25 5.04 -9.90
N GLU A 101 -10.19 5.83 -9.99
CA GLU A 101 -9.65 6.33 -11.25
C GLU A 101 -9.30 5.18 -12.20
N ARG A 102 -9.54 5.40 -13.50
CA ARG A 102 -9.40 4.35 -14.54
C ARG A 102 -8.00 3.73 -14.56
N GLU A 103 -6.97 4.54 -14.38
CA GLU A 103 -5.59 4.07 -14.33
C GLU A 103 -5.37 3.13 -13.13
N ILE A 104 -5.90 3.51 -11.97
CA ILE A 104 -5.76 2.73 -10.73
C ILE A 104 -6.52 1.42 -10.83
N ILE A 105 -7.78 1.42 -11.26
CA ILE A 105 -8.59 0.19 -11.34
C ILE A 105 -8.04 -0.85 -12.32
N SER A 106 -7.24 -0.41 -13.30
CA SER A 106 -6.61 -1.28 -14.30
C SER A 106 -5.38 -2.04 -13.79
N ARG A 107 -4.86 -1.67 -12.61
CA ARG A 107 -3.68 -2.28 -12.00
C ARG A 107 -3.97 -3.70 -11.50
N PRO A 108 -3.01 -4.63 -11.57
CA PRO A 108 -3.13 -5.98 -11.01
C PRO A 108 -3.47 -5.93 -9.52
N ILE A 109 -4.34 -6.85 -9.08
CA ILE A 109 -4.73 -6.98 -7.67
C ILE A 109 -3.96 -8.14 -7.05
N LEU A 110 -3.30 -7.89 -5.92
CA LEU A 110 -2.79 -8.93 -5.02
C LEU A 110 -3.68 -8.99 -3.78
N THR A 111 -4.28 -10.13 -3.55
CA THR A 111 -5.14 -10.36 -2.38
C THR A 111 -4.29 -10.85 -1.20
N PHE A 112 -4.59 -10.37 0.01
CA PHE A 112 -4.00 -10.83 1.26
C PHE A 112 -5.08 -11.01 2.32
N LEU A 113 -4.96 -12.07 3.11
CA LEU A 113 -5.76 -12.27 4.32
C LEU A 113 -5.06 -11.58 5.48
N LYS A 114 -5.69 -10.57 6.07
CA LYS A 114 -5.20 -9.90 7.28
C LYS A 114 -5.67 -10.73 8.48
N PHE A 115 -4.75 -11.50 9.05
CA PHE A 115 -5.04 -12.38 10.18
C PHE A 115 -5.11 -11.62 11.50
N ASN A 116 -4.26 -10.60 11.65
CA ASN A 116 -4.28 -9.66 12.76
C ASN A 116 -3.74 -8.30 12.29
N ARG A 117 -3.44 -7.38 13.21
CA ARG A 117 -2.93 -6.04 12.86
C ARG A 117 -1.60 -6.04 12.08
N HIS A 118 -0.81 -7.10 12.16
CA HIS A 118 0.58 -7.11 11.71
C HIS A 118 0.89 -8.24 10.72
N ASN A 119 0.08 -9.30 10.68
CA ASN A 119 0.34 -10.50 9.91
C ASN A 119 -0.66 -10.61 8.76
N PHE A 120 -0.11 -10.69 7.55
CA PHE A 120 -0.83 -10.91 6.30
C PHE A 120 -0.43 -12.27 5.72
N LEU A 121 -1.42 -13.03 5.25
CA LEU A 121 -1.19 -14.28 4.54
C LEU A 121 -1.53 -14.09 3.07
N TYR A 122 -0.68 -14.58 2.18
CA TYR A 122 -0.96 -14.59 0.76
C TYR A 122 -1.79 -15.85 0.41
N PRO A 123 -3.08 -15.72 0.06
CA PRO A 123 -3.91 -16.86 -0.28
C PRO A 123 -3.45 -17.45 -1.62
N LEU A 124 -3.09 -18.72 -1.59
CA LEU A 124 -2.84 -19.49 -2.79
C LEU A 124 -4.15 -20.15 -3.21
N TYR A 125 -4.76 -19.63 -4.26
CA TYR A 125 -5.86 -20.34 -4.93
C TYR A 125 -5.26 -21.50 -5.70
N TYR A 126 -5.31 -22.69 -5.11
CA TYR A 126 -5.12 -23.91 -5.87
C TYR A 126 -6.43 -24.20 -6.59
N SER A 127 -6.56 -23.75 -7.85
CA SER A 127 -7.60 -24.29 -8.71
C SER A 127 -7.18 -25.71 -9.08
N LEU A 128 -7.84 -26.72 -8.50
CA LEU A 128 -7.84 -28.07 -9.04
C LEU A 128 -8.42 -27.96 -10.47
N LYS A 129 -7.55 -27.98 -11.47
CA LYS A 129 -7.93 -28.38 -12.82
C LYS A 129 -7.92 -29.91 -12.90
#